data_AF-A0A7S1A564-F1
#
_entry.id   AF-A0A7S1A564-F1
#
_cell.length_a   1.000
_cell.length_b   1.000
_cell.length_c   1.000
_cell.angle_alpha   90.00
_cell.angle_beta   90.00
_cell.angle_gamma   90.00
#
_symmetry.space_group_name_H-M   'P 1'
#
loop_
_entity.id
_entity.type
_entity.pdbx_description
1 polymer ?
#
loop_
_entity_poly.entity_id
_entity_poly.type
_entity_poly.pdbx_seq_one_letter_code
_entity_poly.pdbx_strand_id
1 'polypeptide(L)'
;PYAVRWKCHVDYPNLVNLVYTHRSSRHAMARECRGLVLDADNHWKPVCCPYFRFDNYDQQKHVVSDAAWESTKVYGKIDGTLISLYHYDGMWQVATKGSPDGTSGVAAIDCYDFVSTYRVFFWEVWHQLGYTLPSDPRLCYMFELQCPENRIVVPVASRSITLHGVRNMDTLLE
;
A
#
# COMPACT_ATOMS: atom_id res chain seq x y z
N PRO A 1 -19.71 -15.20 5.07
CA PRO A 1 -18.55 -14.94 5.95
C PRO A 1 -17.69 -13.77 5.44
N TYR A 2 -17.31 -12.87 6.35
CA TYR A 2 -16.41 -11.73 6.11
C TYR A 2 -14.99 -12.23 5.81
N ALA A 3 -14.78 -12.82 4.64
CA ALA A 3 -13.52 -13.44 4.29
C ALA A 3 -12.46 -12.37 4.03
N VAL A 4 -11.65 -12.08 5.03
CA VAL A 4 -10.36 -11.38 4.89
C VAL A 4 -9.24 -12.43 4.89
N ARG A 5 -8.21 -12.18 4.10
CA ARG A 5 -6.93 -12.91 4.18
C ARG A 5 -6.02 -12.15 5.12
N TRP A 6 -5.12 -12.87 5.76
CA TRP A 6 -4.12 -12.27 6.63
C TRP A 6 -2.74 -12.86 6.37
N LYS A 7 -1.70 -12.11 6.76
CA LYS A 7 -0.30 -12.53 6.73
C LYS A 7 0.44 -11.82 7.87
N CYS A 8 1.25 -12.55 8.63
CA CYS A 8 2.12 -11.94 9.65
C CYS A 8 3.42 -11.42 9.04
N HIS A 9 3.99 -10.40 9.68
CA HIS A 9 5.36 -9.95 9.41
C HIS A 9 6.34 -11.03 9.86
N VAL A 10 7.39 -11.26 9.05
CA VAL A 10 8.38 -12.31 9.34
C VAL A 10 9.18 -11.96 10.59
N ASP A 11 9.69 -10.73 10.66
CA ASP A 11 10.53 -10.27 11.78
C ASP A 11 9.71 -9.84 13.02
N TYR A 12 8.41 -9.51 12.86
CA TYR A 12 7.50 -9.05 13.91
C TYR A 12 6.20 -9.84 13.87
N PRO A 13 6.16 -11.08 14.40
CA PRO A 13 5.00 -11.96 14.23
C PRO A 13 3.67 -11.42 14.77
N ASN A 14 3.72 -10.46 15.68
CA ASN A 14 2.57 -9.73 16.22
C ASN A 14 1.95 -8.73 15.22
N LEU A 15 2.66 -8.34 14.17
CA LEU A 15 2.14 -7.50 13.10
C LEU A 15 1.37 -8.32 12.08
N VAL A 16 0.06 -8.11 12.01
CA VAL A 16 -0.87 -8.84 11.16
C VAL A 16 -1.40 -7.93 10.05
N ASN A 17 -1.05 -8.24 8.79
CA ASN A 17 -1.62 -7.60 7.63
C ASN A 17 -3.00 -8.20 7.28
N LEU A 18 -3.98 -7.36 6.95
CA LEU A 18 -5.34 -7.74 6.56
C LEU A 18 -5.68 -7.27 5.14
N VAL A 19 -6.19 -8.22 4.34
CA VAL A 19 -6.54 -8.00 2.93
C VAL A 19 -7.92 -8.56 2.60
N TYR A 20 -8.81 -7.74 2.07
CA TYR A 20 -10.11 -8.19 1.60
C TYR A 20 -9.99 -9.21 0.48
N THR A 21 -11.04 -10.01 0.34
CA THR A 21 -11.24 -10.89 -0.81
C THR A 21 -12.31 -10.31 -1.72
N HIS A 22 -12.39 -10.79 -2.95
CA HIS A 22 -13.47 -10.40 -3.86
C HIS A 22 -14.86 -10.63 -3.24
N ARG A 23 -15.00 -11.68 -2.40
CA ARG A 23 -16.26 -12.04 -1.72
C ARG A 23 -16.67 -11.07 -0.62
N SER A 24 -15.71 -10.46 0.09
CA SER A 24 -15.99 -9.56 1.22
C SER A 24 -15.94 -8.09 0.85
N SER A 25 -15.45 -7.74 -0.34
CA SER A 25 -15.16 -6.36 -0.71
C SER A 25 -16.33 -5.36 -0.75
N ARG A 26 -17.56 -5.85 -0.59
CA ARG A 26 -18.77 -5.01 -0.47
C ARG A 26 -19.10 -4.63 0.98
N HIS A 27 -18.52 -5.32 1.97
CA HIS A 27 -18.71 -5.00 3.38
C HIS A 27 -17.80 -3.86 3.84
N ALA A 28 -18.36 -2.88 4.56
CA ALA A 28 -17.66 -1.69 5.03
C ALA A 28 -16.31 -2.01 5.70
N MET A 29 -16.31 -2.86 6.75
CA MET A 29 -15.07 -3.23 7.47
C MET A 29 -14.03 -3.93 6.57
N ALA A 30 -14.48 -4.76 5.62
CA ALA A 30 -13.55 -5.42 4.72
C ALA A 30 -12.89 -4.43 3.76
N ARG A 31 -13.56 -3.33 3.41
CA ARG A 31 -12.98 -2.30 2.52
C ARG A 31 -11.79 -1.58 3.15
N GLU A 32 -11.72 -1.53 4.47
CA GLU A 32 -10.58 -0.98 5.22
C GLU A 32 -9.37 -1.93 5.18
N CYS A 33 -9.61 -3.24 5.04
CA CYS A 33 -8.57 -4.27 4.95
C CYS A 33 -7.92 -4.28 3.56
N ARG A 34 -7.20 -3.21 3.18
CA ARG A 34 -6.50 -3.08 1.89
C ARG A 34 -4.99 -2.92 2.09
N GLY A 35 -4.40 -3.81 2.90
CA GLY A 35 -3.01 -3.66 3.34
C GLY A 35 -2.90 -3.03 4.74
N LEU A 36 -3.98 -3.12 5.53
CA LEU A 36 -4.01 -2.67 6.92
C LEU A 36 -3.13 -3.58 7.77
N VAL A 37 -2.17 -3.02 8.51
CA VAL A 37 -1.34 -3.76 9.46
C VAL A 37 -1.71 -3.38 10.88
N LEU A 38 -2.07 -4.37 11.67
CA LEU A 38 -2.45 -4.23 13.08
C LEU A 38 -1.42 -4.90 13.98
N ASP A 39 -1.18 -4.31 15.14
CA ASP A 39 -0.33 -4.88 16.19
C ASP A 39 -1.17 -5.68 17.19
N ALA A 40 -1.09 -7.01 17.09
CA ALA A 40 -1.87 -7.93 17.93
C ALA A 40 -1.49 -7.87 19.41
N ASP A 41 -0.25 -7.49 19.74
CA ASP A 41 0.24 -7.39 21.11
C ASP A 41 -0.11 -6.04 21.75
N ASN A 42 -0.54 -5.07 20.95
CA ASN A 42 -0.93 -3.73 21.37
C ASN A 42 -2.39 -3.43 21.02
N HIS A 43 -3.31 -4.25 21.53
CA HIS A 43 -4.76 -4.07 21.39
C HIS A 43 -5.23 -3.88 19.93
N TRP A 44 -4.57 -4.54 18.97
CA TRP A 44 -4.87 -4.39 17.54
C TRP A 44 -4.72 -2.95 17.03
N LYS A 45 -3.81 -2.17 17.61
CA LYS A 45 -3.54 -0.80 17.16
C LYS A 45 -3.09 -0.81 15.70
N PRO A 46 -3.64 0.05 14.82
CA PRO A 46 -3.17 0.17 13.46
C PRO A 46 -1.78 0.82 13.43
N VAL A 47 -0.82 0.16 12.78
CA VAL A 47 0.55 0.66 12.60
C VAL A 47 0.85 1.04 11.14
N CYS A 48 0.06 0.51 10.20
CA CYS A 48 0.07 0.90 8.79
C CYS A 48 -1.35 0.88 8.27
N CYS A 49 -1.81 1.99 7.68
CA CYS A 49 -3.16 2.09 7.16
C CYS A 49 -3.15 2.84 5.82
N PRO A 50 -2.88 2.15 4.70
CA PRO A 50 -2.97 2.77 3.38
C PRO A 50 -4.43 3.04 3.00
N TYR A 51 -4.66 3.50 1.76
CA TYR A 51 -6.01 3.77 1.26
C TYR A 51 -7.00 2.64 1.53
N PHE A 52 -8.18 3.04 2.00
CA PHE A 52 -9.33 2.16 1.95
C PHE A 52 -9.68 1.82 0.51
N ARG A 53 -10.38 0.71 0.30
CA ARG A 53 -10.89 0.38 -1.02
C ARG A 53 -11.78 1.53 -1.53
N PHE A 54 -11.40 2.07 -2.67
CA PHE A 54 -12.24 2.88 -3.53
C PHE A 54 -12.58 2.07 -4.79
N ASP A 55 -13.68 2.42 -5.45
CA ASP A 55 -14.15 1.74 -6.65
C ASP A 55 -13.97 2.67 -7.86
N ASN A 56 -13.94 2.09 -9.05
CA ASN A 56 -13.94 2.87 -10.29
C ASN A 56 -15.27 3.63 -10.40
N TYR A 57 -15.21 4.82 -11.00
CA TYR A 57 -16.40 5.56 -11.35
C TYR A 57 -17.29 4.76 -12.31
N ASP A 58 -18.60 4.91 -12.12
CA ASP A 58 -19.65 4.24 -12.88
C ASP A 58 -20.82 5.21 -12.92
N GLN A 59 -21.10 5.78 -14.10
CA GLN A 59 -22.10 6.83 -14.28
C GLN A 59 -23.53 6.35 -13.94
N GLN A 60 -23.80 5.04 -13.95
CA GLN A 60 -25.10 4.51 -13.55
C GLN A 60 -25.25 4.38 -12.03
N LYS A 61 -24.13 4.28 -11.30
CA LYS A 61 -24.11 4.06 -9.84
C LYS A 61 -23.71 5.30 -9.04
N HIS A 62 -22.98 6.22 -9.65
CA HIS A 62 -22.42 7.39 -8.99
C HIS A 62 -22.98 8.65 -9.63
N VAL A 63 -23.68 9.46 -8.83
CA VAL A 63 -24.15 10.79 -9.22
C VAL A 63 -23.24 11.80 -8.53
N VAL A 64 -22.49 12.58 -9.31
CA VAL A 64 -21.59 13.63 -8.81
C VAL A 64 -22.20 14.97 -9.20
N SER A 65 -22.50 15.82 -8.22
CA SER A 65 -23.02 17.17 -8.48
C SER A 65 -21.93 18.10 -9.00
N ASP A 66 -22.31 19.16 -9.71
CA ASP A 66 -21.36 20.18 -10.19
C ASP A 66 -20.59 20.83 -9.02
N ALA A 67 -21.26 21.09 -7.90
CA ALA A 67 -20.62 21.58 -6.68
C ALA A 67 -19.59 20.59 -6.09
N ALA A 68 -19.79 19.28 -6.26
CA ALA A 68 -18.80 18.29 -5.85
C ALA A 68 -17.55 18.33 -6.74
N TRP A 69 -17.71 18.57 -8.04
CA TRP A 69 -16.58 18.70 -8.99
C TRP A 69 -15.66 19.87 -8.65
N GLU A 70 -16.20 21.02 -8.23
CA GLU A 70 -15.41 22.21 -7.87
C GLU A 70 -14.42 21.96 -6.72
N SER A 71 -14.77 21.05 -5.81
CA SER A 71 -13.92 20.66 -4.67
C SER A 71 -13.11 19.39 -4.90
N THR A 72 -13.32 18.72 -6.03
CA THR A 72 -12.68 17.43 -6.34
C THR A 72 -11.23 17.62 -6.76
N LYS A 73 -10.35 16.80 -6.20
CA LYS A 73 -8.94 16.70 -6.63
C LYS A 73 -8.77 15.47 -7.51
N VAL A 74 -8.07 15.65 -8.63
CA VAL A 74 -7.73 14.57 -9.56
C VAL A 74 -6.21 14.41 -9.57
N TYR A 75 -5.78 13.16 -9.47
CA TYR A 75 -4.36 12.78 -9.46
C TYR A 75 -4.08 11.80 -10.59
N GLY A 76 -2.83 11.80 -11.08
CA GLY A 76 -2.38 10.78 -12.03
C GLY A 76 -2.44 9.40 -11.38
N LYS A 77 -3.13 8.45 -12.02
CA LYS A 77 -3.17 7.05 -11.56
C LYS A 77 -1.97 6.31 -12.12
N ILE A 78 -0.90 6.29 -11.34
CA ILE A 78 0.35 5.59 -11.68
C ILE A 78 0.09 4.07 -11.71
N ASP A 79 0.66 3.40 -12.71
CA ASP A 79 0.54 1.96 -12.89
C ASP A 79 1.77 1.25 -12.32
N GLY A 80 1.63 0.70 -11.12
CA GLY A 80 2.70 0.02 -10.41
C GLY A 80 2.17 -0.82 -9.25
N THR A 81 2.98 -0.90 -8.19
CA THR A 81 2.61 -1.56 -6.94
C THR A 81 2.59 -0.57 -5.79
N LEU A 82 1.47 -0.49 -5.09
CA LEU A 82 1.35 0.26 -3.83
C LEU A 82 2.30 -0.30 -2.78
N ILE A 83 3.23 0.54 -2.33
CA ILE A 83 4.13 0.34 -1.20
C ILE A 83 3.75 1.33 -0.10
N SER A 84 3.60 0.84 1.12
CA SER A 84 3.41 1.68 2.31
C SER A 84 4.68 1.72 3.13
N LEU A 85 5.17 2.90 3.46
CA LEU A 85 6.28 3.13 4.38
C LEU A 85 5.70 3.57 5.73
N TYR A 86 5.92 2.77 6.77
CA TYR A 86 5.33 2.98 8.10
C TYR A 86 6.38 2.74 9.18
N HIS A 87 6.19 3.34 10.36
CA HIS A 87 7.15 3.23 11.44
C HIS A 87 6.69 2.24 12.49
N TYR A 88 7.57 1.32 12.88
CA TYR A 88 7.31 0.35 13.94
C TYR A 88 8.62 -0.01 14.65
N ASP A 89 8.59 -0.07 15.98
CA ASP A 89 9.73 -0.47 16.82
C ASP A 89 11.04 0.29 16.50
N GLY A 90 10.94 1.62 16.37
CA GLY A 90 12.10 2.48 16.09
C GLY A 90 12.64 2.40 14.67
N MET A 91 12.00 1.63 13.77
CA MET A 91 12.45 1.43 12.40
C MET A 91 11.36 1.72 11.39
N TRP A 92 11.78 2.21 10.22
CA TRP A 92 10.92 2.35 9.06
C TRP A 92 10.80 1.01 8.34
N GLN A 93 9.56 0.55 8.20
CA GLN A 93 9.16 -0.69 7.54
C GLN A 93 8.46 -0.39 6.23
N VAL A 94 8.51 -1.34 5.30
CA VAL A 94 7.81 -1.27 4.02
C VAL A 94 6.82 -2.42 3.88
N ALA A 95 5.61 -2.12 3.44
CA ALA A 95 4.56 -3.10 3.18
C ALA A 95 4.07 -3.02 1.75
N THR A 96 3.68 -4.14 1.17
CA THR A 96 2.76 -4.14 0.02
C THR A 96 1.34 -4.34 0.53
N LYS A 97 0.34 -4.21 -0.35
CA LYS A 97 -1.04 -4.60 -0.02
C LYS A 97 -1.12 -6.00 0.62
N GLY A 98 -0.30 -6.95 0.18
CA GLY A 98 -0.36 -8.35 0.57
C GLY A 98 0.64 -8.78 1.66
N SER A 99 1.62 -7.93 2.00
CA SER A 99 2.74 -8.29 2.86
C SER A 99 3.08 -7.14 3.80
N PRO A 100 3.04 -7.32 5.13
CA PRO A 100 3.36 -6.24 6.08
C PRO A 100 4.85 -5.84 6.07
N ASP A 101 5.70 -6.65 5.47
CA ASP A 101 7.17 -6.55 5.46
C ASP A 101 7.74 -6.39 4.03
N GLY A 102 6.87 -6.26 3.02
CA GLY A 102 7.27 -6.12 1.63
C GLY A 102 7.99 -7.35 1.03
N THR A 103 7.97 -8.51 1.71
CA THR A 103 8.68 -9.73 1.27
C THR A 103 8.00 -10.51 0.16
N SER A 104 6.83 -10.07 -0.31
CA SER A 104 6.24 -10.63 -1.52
C SER A 104 7.25 -10.58 -2.66
N GLY A 105 7.45 -11.74 -3.30
CA GLY A 105 8.36 -11.85 -4.43
C GLY A 105 7.88 -11.04 -5.63
N VAL A 106 8.84 -10.47 -6.36
CA VAL A 106 8.62 -9.85 -7.66
C VAL A 106 8.99 -10.89 -8.71
N ALA A 107 7.99 -11.39 -9.43
CA ALA A 107 8.20 -12.31 -10.53
C ALA A 107 8.59 -11.52 -11.78
N ALA A 108 9.60 -11.97 -12.50
CA ALA A 108 9.91 -11.38 -13.80
C ALA A 108 8.87 -11.80 -14.84
N ILE A 109 8.60 -10.94 -15.82
CA ILE A 109 7.67 -11.25 -16.92
C ILE A 109 8.12 -12.50 -17.70
N ASP A 110 9.43 -12.71 -17.82
CA ASP A 110 10.02 -13.71 -18.72
C ASP A 110 10.51 -14.98 -18.01
N CYS A 111 10.43 -15.05 -16.67
CA CYS A 111 10.70 -16.28 -15.93
C CYS A 111 9.73 -16.45 -14.75
N TYR A 112 9.32 -17.69 -14.48
CA TYR A 112 8.44 -18.01 -13.35
C TYR A 112 9.15 -17.92 -11.98
N ASP A 113 10.37 -17.37 -11.95
CA ASP A 113 11.17 -17.21 -10.75
C ASP A 113 11.02 -15.79 -10.17
N PHE A 114 11.13 -15.71 -8.85
CA PHE A 114 11.22 -14.42 -8.17
C PHE A 114 12.63 -13.85 -8.32
N VAL A 115 12.74 -12.66 -8.89
CA VAL A 115 14.02 -11.96 -9.07
C VAL A 115 14.43 -11.15 -7.85
N SER A 116 13.46 -10.74 -7.02
CA SER A 116 13.69 -10.01 -5.76
C SER A 116 12.39 -9.93 -4.94
N THR A 117 12.35 -9.03 -3.96
CA THR A 117 11.14 -8.64 -3.22
C THR A 117 10.86 -7.15 -3.41
N TYR A 118 9.60 -6.74 -3.21
CA TYR A 118 9.25 -5.32 -3.29
C TYR A 118 9.98 -4.48 -2.22
N ARG A 119 10.27 -5.05 -1.06
CA ARG A 119 11.09 -4.42 -0.02
C ARG A 119 12.47 -4.04 -0.53
N VAL A 120 13.16 -4.98 -1.21
CA VAL A 120 14.49 -4.74 -1.76
C VAL A 120 14.44 -3.64 -2.83
N PHE A 121 13.53 -3.76 -3.81
CA PHE A 121 13.41 -2.76 -4.87
C PHE A 121 13.05 -1.37 -4.36
N PHE A 122 12.19 -1.26 -3.35
CA PHE A 122 11.85 0.03 -2.75
C PHE A 122 13.10 0.70 -2.15
N TRP A 123 13.86 -0.02 -1.32
CA TRP A 123 15.05 0.55 -0.67
C TRP A 123 16.18 0.84 -1.65
N GLU A 124 16.38 0.01 -2.68
CA GLU A 124 17.33 0.30 -3.76
C GLU A 124 17.03 1.65 -4.42
N VAL A 125 15.78 1.88 -4.84
CA VAL A 125 15.37 3.14 -5.46
C VAL A 125 15.46 4.30 -4.45
N TRP A 126 15.05 4.09 -3.20
CA TRP A 126 15.15 5.09 -2.14
C TRP A 126 16.59 5.59 -1.95
N HIS A 127 17.54 4.67 -1.86
CA HIS A 127 18.96 5.00 -1.71
C HIS A 127 19.56 5.61 -2.97
N GLN A 128 19.19 5.11 -4.16
CA GLN A 128 19.63 5.68 -5.43
C GLN A 128 19.20 7.15 -5.58
N LEU A 129 18.01 7.50 -5.10
CA LEU A 129 17.49 8.87 -5.12
C LEU A 129 18.05 9.74 -3.98
N GLY A 130 18.81 9.17 -3.05
CA GLY A 130 19.37 9.90 -1.90
C GLY A 130 18.32 10.41 -0.93
N TYR A 131 17.17 9.73 -0.82
CA TYR A 131 16.08 10.18 0.05
C TYR A 131 16.43 10.02 1.54
N THR A 132 16.01 10.99 2.34
CA THR A 132 16.14 10.95 3.80
C THR A 132 14.87 10.40 4.41
N LEU A 133 15.01 9.50 5.37
CA LEU A 133 13.87 8.92 6.09
C LEU A 133 13.05 10.02 6.77
N PRO A 134 11.70 9.89 6.80
CA PRO A 134 10.87 10.87 7.47
C PRO A 134 11.15 10.93 8.97
N SER A 135 10.94 12.11 9.57
CA SER A 135 11.16 12.34 11.00
C SER A 135 9.93 12.09 11.88
N ASP A 136 8.72 12.14 11.31
CA ASP A 136 7.48 11.91 12.07
C ASP A 136 7.03 10.45 11.93
N PRO A 137 7.20 9.62 12.99
CA PRO A 137 6.85 8.20 12.95
C PRO A 137 5.33 7.96 12.93
N ARG A 138 4.51 9.01 13.09
CA ARG A 138 3.05 8.91 13.09
C ARG A 138 2.48 8.93 11.68
N LEU A 139 3.32 9.07 10.67
CA LEU A 139 2.90 9.16 9.27
C LEU A 139 3.12 7.82 8.55
N CYS A 140 2.08 7.37 7.86
CA CYS A 140 2.12 6.26 6.91
C CYS A 140 2.15 6.83 5.50
N TYR A 141 3.25 6.61 4.78
CA TYR A 141 3.44 7.14 3.43
C TYR A 141 3.07 6.10 2.39
N MET A 142 2.33 6.49 1.36
CA MET A 142 1.88 5.62 0.28
C MET A 142 2.63 6.00 -1.00
N PHE A 143 3.46 5.08 -1.47
CA PHE A 143 4.25 5.19 -2.68
C PHE A 143 3.73 4.21 -3.73
N GLU A 144 3.87 4.59 -5.00
CA GLU A 144 3.71 3.65 -6.11
C GLU A 144 5.11 3.28 -6.61
N LEU A 145 5.47 2.01 -6.51
CA LEU A 145 6.71 1.46 -7.06
C LEU A 145 6.45 0.94 -8.47
N GLN A 146 7.16 1.48 -9.45
CA GLN A 146 7.19 0.96 -10.81
C GLN A 146 8.51 0.22 -11.02
N CYS A 147 8.45 -0.93 -11.69
CA CYS A 147 9.64 -1.72 -12.01
C CYS A 147 9.48 -2.38 -13.39
N PRO A 148 10.49 -2.33 -14.27
CA PRO A 148 10.43 -3.00 -15.58
C PRO A 148 10.19 -4.51 -15.46
N GLU A 149 10.69 -5.12 -14.38
CA GLU A 149 10.60 -6.56 -14.12
C GLU A 149 9.16 -7.05 -13.88
N ASN A 150 8.29 -6.19 -13.35
CA ASN A 150 6.90 -6.52 -13.04
C ASN A 150 5.98 -5.43 -13.61
N ARG A 151 6.04 -5.28 -14.94
CA ARG A 151 5.13 -4.44 -15.72
C ARG A 151 3.68 -4.92 -15.50
N ILE A 152 2.82 -4.01 -15.04
CA ILE A 152 1.39 -4.29 -14.90
C ILE A 152 0.70 -4.10 -16.26
N VAL A 153 0.67 -2.86 -16.78
CA VAL A 153 0.16 -2.54 -18.13
C VAL A 153 1.11 -1.60 -18.86
N VAL A 154 1.49 -0.49 -18.22
CA VAL A 154 2.32 0.56 -18.82
C VAL A 154 3.80 0.20 -18.72
N PRO A 155 4.54 0.11 -19.84
CA PRO A 155 5.97 -0.16 -19.78
C PRO A 155 6.72 1.02 -19.17
N VAL A 156 7.71 0.71 -18.32
CA VAL A 156 8.61 1.68 -17.70
C VAL A 156 10.05 1.31 -18.02
N ALA A 157 10.90 2.32 -18.23
CA ALA A 157 12.31 2.13 -18.61
C ALA A 157 13.22 1.83 -17.41
N SER A 158 12.85 2.33 -16.24
CA SER A 158 13.63 2.18 -15.00
C SER A 158 12.70 2.03 -13.80
N ARG A 159 13.25 1.54 -12.69
CA ARG A 159 12.54 1.49 -11.41
C ARG A 159 12.36 2.91 -10.88
N SER A 160 11.20 3.19 -10.29
CA SER A 160 10.88 4.49 -9.70
C SER A 160 9.93 4.31 -8.52
N ILE A 161 9.97 5.24 -7.56
CA ILE A 161 8.97 5.37 -6.50
C ILE A 161 8.36 6.76 -6.59
N THR A 162 7.03 6.83 -6.51
CA THR A 162 6.32 8.11 -6.48
C THR A 162 5.42 8.18 -5.26
N LEU A 163 5.61 9.19 -4.41
CA LEU A 163 4.72 9.45 -3.28
C LEU A 163 3.36 9.90 -3.82
N HIS A 164 2.29 9.24 -3.40
CA HIS A 164 0.93 9.57 -3.84
C HIS A 164 -0.05 9.83 -2.68
N GLY A 165 0.36 9.59 -1.44
CA GLY A 165 -0.35 10.07 -0.26
C GLY A 165 0.40 9.86 1.03
N VAL A 166 -0.12 10.47 2.09
CA VAL A 166 0.34 10.31 3.47
C VAL A 166 -0.89 10.19 4.34
N ARG A 167 -0.86 9.35 5.37
CA ARG A 167 -1.92 9.28 6.37
C ARG A 167 -1.34 9.43 7.76
N ASN A 168 -1.97 10.26 8.58
CA ASN A 168 -1.63 10.37 9.99
C ASN A 168 -2.26 9.20 10.76
N MET A 169 -1.47 8.41 11.47
CA MET A 169 -1.90 7.18 12.13
C MET A 169 -2.65 7.42 13.45
N ASP A 170 -2.60 8.63 14.02
CA ASP A 170 -3.38 9.00 15.21
C ASP A 170 -4.80 9.42 14.83
N THR A 171 -4.95 10.13 13.71
CA THR A 171 -6.24 10.69 13.25
C THR A 171 -6.90 9.91 12.12
N LEU A 172 -6.13 9.06 11.43
CA LEU A 172 -6.46 8.34 10.20
C LEU A 172 -6.86 9.23 9.02
N LEU A 173 -6.50 10.52 9.05
CA LEU A 173 -6.72 11.48 7.97
C LEU A 173 -5.55 11.49 6.99
N GLU A 174 -5.89 11.63 5.70
CA GLU A 174 -4.98 11.79 4.56
C GLU A 174 -4.62 13.26 4.30
#